data_AF-A0A3S4Z7V3-F1
#
_entry.id   AF-A0A3S4Z7V3-F1
#
_cell.length_a   1.000
_cell.length_b   1.000
_cell.length_c   1.000
_cell.angle_alpha   90.00
_cell.angle_beta   90.00
_cell.angle_gamma   90.00
#
_symmetry.space_group_name_H-M   'P 1'
#
loop_
_entity.id
_entity.type
_entity.pdbx_description
1 polymer ?
#
loop_
_entity_poly.entity_id
_entity_poly.type
_entity_poly.pdbx_seq_one_letter_code
_entity_poly.pdbx_strand_id
1 'polypeptide(L)' 'MSNDQAGIPAELAEALSENETAEKIFATLPPSHQNEYLRWICEAKRAETRRRRAVKAVEMMVDKRG' A
#
# COMPACT_ATOMS: atom_id res chain seq x y z
N MET A 1 11.77 -7.22 16.95
CA MET A 1 11.33 -7.52 15.57
C MET A 1 11.32 -6.21 14.83
N SER A 2 12.39 -5.91 14.10
CA SER A 2 12.53 -4.63 13.40
C SER A 2 11.72 -4.71 12.12
N ASN A 3 10.53 -4.09 12.14
CA ASN A 3 9.71 -3.96 10.95
C ASN A 3 10.44 -3.03 9.99
N ASP A 4 10.87 -3.60 8.87
CA ASP A 4 11.67 -2.97 7.83
C ASP A 4 10.87 -1.81 7.22
N GLN A 5 11.02 -0.61 7.80
CA GLN A 5 10.43 0.62 7.28
C GLN A 5 11.03 1.03 5.91
N ALA A 6 11.93 0.23 5.33
CA ALA A 6 12.51 0.43 4.00
C ALA A 6 11.75 -0.29 2.87
N GLY A 7 10.65 -1.00 3.16
CA GLY A 7 9.92 -1.82 2.18
C GLY A 7 8.76 -1.15 1.42
N ILE A 8 8.34 0.06 1.79
CA ILE A 8 7.17 0.72 1.18
C ILE A 8 7.59 1.48 -0.10
N PRO A 9 7.06 1.14 -1.29
CA PRO A 9 7.35 1.88 -2.52
C PRO A 9 6.78 3.28 -2.44
N ALA A 10 7.50 4.25 -3.00
CA ALA A 10 7.12 5.66 -2.95
C ALA A 10 5.70 5.90 -3.49
N GLU A 11 5.31 5.17 -4.53
CA GLU A 11 3.97 5.25 -5.12
C GLU A 11 2.86 4.86 -4.13
N LEU A 12 3.11 3.92 -3.22
CA LEU A 12 2.16 3.55 -2.16
C LEU A 12 2.16 4.58 -1.03
N ALA A 13 3.32 5.08 -0.63
CA ALA A 13 3.42 6.11 0.39
C ALA A 13 2.70 7.41 -0.02
N GLU A 14 2.84 7.82 -1.29
CA GLU A 14 2.09 8.95 -1.86
C GLU A 14 0.57 8.70 -1.79
N ALA A 15 0.11 7.53 -2.27
CA ALA A 15 -1.31 7.20 -2.28
C ALA A 15 -1.92 7.10 -0.86
N LEU A 16 -1.15 6.59 0.12
CA LEU A 16 -1.58 6.54 1.52
C LEU A 16 -1.63 7.94 2.14
N SER A 17 -0.70 8.84 1.79
CA SER A 17 -0.69 10.22 2.28
C SER A 17 -1.90 11.02 1.80
N GLU A 18 -2.44 10.69 0.62
CA GLU A 18 -3.68 11.28 0.11
C GLU A 18 -4.95 10.73 0.81
N ASN A 19 -4.85 9.62 1.55
CA ASN A 19 -5.97 8.98 2.22
C ASN A 19 -5.59 8.47 3.62
N GLU A 20 -5.72 9.35 4.62
CA GLU A 20 -5.42 9.04 6.03
C GLU A 20 -6.18 7.81 6.57
N THR A 21 -7.39 7.54 6.05
CA THR A 21 -8.16 6.36 6.46
C THR A 21 -7.47 5.09 5.98
N ALA A 22 -7.04 5.06 4.72
CA ALA A 22 -6.29 3.94 4.17
C ALA A 22 -4.93 3.77 4.86
N GLU A 23 -4.24 4.87 5.18
CA GLU A 23 -2.99 4.85 5.96
C GLU A 23 -3.18 4.16 7.31
N LYS A 24 -4.21 4.57 8.07
CA LYS A 24 -4.54 3.94 9.37
C LYS A 24 -4.90 2.48 9.21
N ILE A 25 -5.68 2.12 8.18
CA ILE A 25 -6.00 0.71 7.89
C ILE A 25 -4.73 -0.07 7.59
N PHE A 26 -3.87 0.43 6.69
CA PHE A 26 -2.61 -0.20 6.32
C PHE A 26 -1.68 -0.41 7.53
N ALA A 27 -1.53 0.60 8.39
CA ALA A 27 -0.75 0.50 9.62
C ALA A 27 -1.29 -0.54 10.60
N THR A 28 -2.62 -0.78 10.60
CA THR A 28 -3.25 -1.83 11.44
C THR A 28 -3.21 -3.22 10.82
N LEU A 29 -2.90 -3.34 9.51
CA LEU A 29 -2.83 -4.64 8.85
C LEU A 29 -1.62 -5.44 9.35
N PRO A 30 -1.75 -6.79 9.45
CA PRO A 30 -0.61 -7.66 9.69
C PRO A 30 0.47 -7.49 8.60
N PRO A 31 1.76 -7.67 8.95
CA PRO A 31 2.86 -7.55 7.99
C PRO A 31 2.71 -8.44 6.74
N SER A 32 2.05 -9.60 6.84
CA SER A 32 1.75 -10.47 5.70
C SER A 32 0.87 -9.78 4.64
N HIS A 33 -0.20 -9.11 5.06
CA HIS A 33 -1.08 -8.37 4.16
C HIS A 33 -0.40 -7.11 3.61
N GLN A 34 0.37 -6.41 4.44
CA GLN A 34 1.17 -5.28 3.97
C GLN A 34 2.11 -5.75 2.84
N ASN A 35 2.89 -6.80 3.09
CA ASN A 35 3.81 -7.37 2.12
C ASN A 35 3.14 -7.86 0.83
N GLU A 36 1.90 -8.36 0.89
CA GLU A 36 1.14 -8.74 -0.30
C GLU A 36 0.87 -7.54 -1.21
N TYR A 37 0.40 -6.42 -0.63
CA TYR A 37 0.21 -5.17 -1.39
C TYR A 37 1.54 -4.62 -1.93
N LEU A 38 2.58 -4.60 -1.09
CA LEU A 38 3.92 -4.15 -1.48
C LEU A 38 4.45 -4.95 -2.67
N ARG A 39 4.37 -6.29 -2.59
CA ARG A 39 4.79 -7.18 -3.66
C ARG A 39 3.97 -6.94 -4.93
N TRP A 40 2.64 -6.88 -4.82
CA TRP A 40 1.77 -6.65 -5.97
C TRP A 40 2.07 -5.32 -6.67
N ILE A 41 2.37 -4.26 -5.91
CA ILE A 41 2.76 -2.98 -6.48
C ILE A 41 4.15 -3.11 -7.14
N CYS A 42 5.15 -3.64 -6.43
CA CYS A 42 6.52 -3.79 -6.94
C CYS A 42 6.65 -4.73 -8.15
N GLU A 43 5.75 -5.71 -8.32
CA GLU A 43 5.71 -6.58 -9.50
C GLU A 43 5.42 -5.81 -10.81
N ALA A 44 4.87 -4.59 -10.74
CA ALA A 44 4.69 -3.76 -11.92
C ALA A 44 5.99 -3.07 -12.35
N LYS A 45 6.46 -3.41 -13.56
CA LYS A 45 7.70 -2.86 -14.15
C LYS A 45 7.62 -1.36 -14.43
N ARG A 46 6.44 -0.84 -14.80
CA ARG A 46 6.24 0.59 -15.13
C ARG A 46 5.78 1.38 -13.91
N ALA A 47 6.40 2.53 -13.68
CA ALA A 47 6.06 3.42 -12.57
C ALA A 47 4.59 3.86 -12.58
N GLU A 48 4.04 4.18 -13.76
CA GLU A 48 2.62 4.51 -13.90
C GLU A 48 1.70 3.36 -13.44
N THR A 49 2.06 2.12 -13.77
CA THR A 49 1.31 0.95 -13.32
C THR A 49 1.44 0.71 -11.82
N ARG A 50 2.61 0.98 -11.23
CA ARG A 50 2.80 0.95 -9.77
C ARG A 50 1.89 1.97 -9.07
N ARG A 51 1.86 3.22 -9.56
CA ARG A 51 0.93 4.25 -9.05
C ARG A 51 -0.52 3.80 -9.15
N ARG A 52 -0.95 3.27 -10.30
CA ARG A 52 -2.33 2.78 -10.46
C ARG A 52 -2.65 1.64 -9.49
N ARG A 53 -1.70 0.71 -9.25
CA ARG A 53 -1.86 -0.37 -8.26
C ARG A 53 -1.87 0.16 -6.83
N ALA A 54 -1.05 1.16 -6.52
CA ALA A 54 -1.01 1.80 -5.21
C ALA A 54 -2.35 2.48 -4.86
N VAL A 55 -2.88 3.30 -5.78
CA VAL A 55 -4.22 3.90 -5.66
C VAL A 55 -5.27 2.81 -5.50
N LYS A 56 -5.19 1.74 -6.31
CA LYS A 56 -6.14 0.62 -6.20
C LYS A 56 -6.05 -0.11 -4.87
N ALA A 57 -4.85 -0.27 -4.31
CA ALA A 57 -4.65 -0.87 -3.01
C ALA A 57 -5.31 -0.03 -1.91
N VAL A 58 -5.12 1.29 -1.94
CA VAL A 58 -5.77 2.26 -1.05
C VAL A 58 -7.29 2.15 -1.14
N GLU A 59 -7.87 2.11 -2.35
CA GLU A 59 -9.31 1.89 -2.54
C GLU A 59 -9.78 0.58 -1.89
N MET A 60 -9.09 -0.54 -2.15
CA MET A 60 -9.47 -1.84 -1.59
C MET A 60 -9.38 -1.87 -0.06
N MET A 61 -8.40 -1.19 0.54
CA MET A 61 -8.28 -1.10 1.99
C MET A 61 -9.49 -0.38 2.61
N VAL A 62 -9.94 0.70 1.99
CA VAL A 62 -11.09 1.49 2.45
C VAL A 62 -12.41 0.75 2.18
N ASP A 63 -12.58 0.20 0.97
CA ASP A 63 -13.79 -0.51 0.53
C ASP A 63 -14.08 -1.75 1.40
N LYS A 64 -13.06 -2.54 1.75
CA LYS A 64 -13.21 -3.75 2.58
C LYS A 64 -13.66 -3.48 4.02
N ARG A 65 -13.70 -2.20 4.42
CA ARG A 65 -14.08 -1.76 5.77
C ARG A 65 -15.28 -0.80 5.77
N GLY A 66 -15.92 -0.57 4.62
CA GLY A 66 -17.16 0.18 4.43
C GLY A 66 -18.40 -0.68 4.53
#